data_AF-A0A7Y9NKI4-F1
#
_entry.id   AF-A0A7Y9NKI4-F1
#
_cell.length_a   1.000
_cell.length_b   1.000
_cell.length_c   1.000
_cell.angle_alpha   90.00
_cell.angle_beta   90.00
_cell.angle_gamma   90.00
#
_symmetry.space_group_name_H-M   'P 1'
#
loop_
_entity.id
_entity.type
_entity.pdbx_description
1 polymer ?
#
loop_
_entity_poly.entity_id
_entity_poly.type
_entity_poly.pdbx_seq_one_letter_code
_entity_poly.pdbx_strand_id
1 'polypeptide(L)'
;MPLQETYLEKPVNGGRALVIKSYDEKLAREAFESIGDDTLESIATALKLHDLFEEEDIPNAQSPEYRDFLWETLSDEAREDGHTKSFFIVVKEITGQLPAALYVSPDWPSAELFAQGLSQE
;
A
#
# COMPACT_ATOMS: atom_id res chain seq x y z
N MET A 1 -3.51 16.60 -14.00
CA MET A 1 -3.34 16.19 -12.59
C MET A 1 -3.86 14.76 -12.51
N PRO A 2 -3.10 13.81 -11.95
CA PRO A 2 -3.62 12.46 -11.75
C PRO A 2 -4.89 12.54 -10.88
N LEU A 3 -5.94 11.79 -11.24
CA LEU A 3 -7.15 11.71 -10.43
C LEU A 3 -6.80 11.04 -9.10
N GLN A 4 -7.12 11.71 -8.01
CA GLN A 4 -7.03 11.19 -6.65
C GLN A 4 -8.41 11.29 -6.01
N GLU A 5 -8.93 10.16 -5.55
CA GLU A 5 -10.23 10.08 -4.89
C GLU A 5 -10.02 9.58 -3.47
N THR A 6 -10.55 10.29 -2.47
CA THR A 6 -10.52 9.84 -1.07
C THR A 6 -11.66 8.86 -0.85
N TYR A 7 -11.33 7.59 -0.58
CA TYR A 7 -12.31 6.54 -0.31
C TYR A 7 -12.61 6.39 1.19
N LEU A 8 -11.63 6.66 2.05
CA LEU A 8 -11.78 6.66 3.51
C LEU A 8 -11.15 7.89 4.13
N GLU A 9 -11.82 8.45 5.13
CA GLU A 9 -11.21 9.34 6.11
C GLU A 9 -11.54 8.82 7.51
N LYS A 10 -10.50 8.67 8.35
CA LYS A 10 -10.64 8.20 9.73
C LYS A 10 -9.81 9.07 10.68
N PRO A 11 -10.34 9.49 11.84
CA PRO A 11 -9.54 10.14 12.86
C PRO A 11 -8.54 9.15 13.47
N VAL A 12 -7.32 9.62 13.73
CA VAL A 12 -6.26 8.90 14.45
C VAL A 12 -5.61 9.84 15.45
N ASN A 13 -4.78 9.32 16.37
CA ASN A 13 -4.14 10.16 17.38
C ASN A 13 -3.31 11.31 16.75
N GLY A 14 -3.71 12.55 17.01
CA GLY A 14 -3.05 13.76 16.48
C GLY A 14 -3.42 14.18 15.05
N GLY A 15 -4.34 13.47 14.37
CA GLY A 15 -4.66 13.77 12.97
C GLY A 15 -5.70 12.85 12.33
N ARG A 16 -5.51 12.53 11.05
CA ARG A 16 -6.38 11.64 10.28
C ARG A 16 -5.60 10.70 9.38
N ALA A 17 -6.12 9.50 9.20
CA ALA A 17 -5.70 8.57 8.16
C ALA A 17 -6.66 8.70 6.97
N LEU A 18 -6.10 8.81 5.77
CA LEU A 18 -6.84 8.87 4.51
C LEU A 18 -6.48 7.66 3.67
N VAL A 19 -7.46 7.07 3.00
CA VAL A 19 -7.23 6.09 1.93
C VAL A 19 -7.54 6.76 0.60
N ILE A 20 -6.53 6.88 -0.24
CA ILE A 20 -6.57 7.59 -1.50
C ILE A 20 -6.43 6.58 -2.63
N LYS A 21 -7.41 6.51 -3.55
CA LYS A 21 -7.24 5.80 -4.82
C LYS A 21 -6.45 6.70 -5.78
N SER A 22 -5.39 6.15 -6.35
CA SER A 22 -4.53 6.82 -7.33
C SER A 22 -4.27 5.92 -8.52
N TYR A 23 -4.27 6.50 -9.72
CA TYR A 23 -3.86 5.84 -10.97
C TYR A 23 -2.41 6.14 -11.35
N ASP A 24 -1.71 6.92 -10.50
CA ASP A 24 -0.32 7.29 -10.70
C ASP A 24 0.61 6.23 -10.07
N GLU A 25 1.19 5.38 -10.92
CA GLU A 25 2.13 4.34 -10.51
C GLU A 25 3.39 4.92 -9.86
N LYS A 26 3.85 6.10 -10.30
CA LYS A 26 5.04 6.73 -9.71
C LYS A 26 4.76 7.17 -8.28
N LEU A 27 3.61 7.80 -8.06
CA LEU A 27 3.19 8.17 -6.71
C LEU A 27 3.05 6.94 -5.81
N ALA A 28 2.45 5.86 -6.33
CA ALA A 28 2.33 4.62 -5.57
C ALA A 28 3.70 3.98 -5.27
N ARG A 29 4.67 4.06 -6.20
CA ARG A 29 6.04 3.59 -6.00
C ARG A 29 6.75 4.42 -4.95
N GLU A 30 6.67 5.75 -5.02
CA GLU A 30 7.26 6.65 -4.03
C GLU A 30 6.67 6.39 -2.63
N ALA A 31 5.35 6.18 -2.55
CA ALA A 31 4.69 5.78 -1.31
C ALA A 31 5.23 4.44 -0.79
N PHE A 32 5.34 3.42 -1.66
CA PHE A 32 5.90 2.12 -1.33
C PHE A 32 7.38 2.18 -0.89
N GLU A 33 8.18 3.06 -1.47
CA GLU A 33 9.58 3.24 -1.08
C GLU A 33 9.72 3.97 0.26
N SER A 34 8.71 4.73 0.66
CA SER A 34 8.68 5.45 1.94
C SER A 34 8.16 4.63 3.12
N ILE A 35 7.53 3.47 2.92
CA ILE A 35 7.05 2.63 4.03
C ILE A 35 8.20 1.86 4.72
N GLY A 36 8.01 1.56 5.99
CA GLY A 36 8.96 0.78 6.79
C GLY A 36 8.84 -0.73 6.58
N ASP A 37 9.86 -1.47 7.05
CA ASP A 37 9.95 -2.92 6.84
C ASP A 37 8.81 -3.72 7.50
N ASP A 38 8.29 -3.26 8.64
CA ASP A 38 7.14 -3.86 9.33
C ASP A 38 5.87 -3.87 8.44
N THR A 39 5.67 -2.79 7.68
CA THR A 39 4.58 -2.66 6.73
C THR A 39 4.73 -3.61 5.53
N LEU A 40 5.97 -3.96 5.14
CA LEU A 40 6.20 -4.85 3.99
C LEU A 40 5.63 -6.26 4.24
N GLU A 41 5.69 -6.74 5.49
CA GLU A 41 5.07 -8.03 5.86
C GLU A 41 3.54 -7.98 5.75
N SER A 42 2.93 -6.86 6.14
CA SER A 42 1.49 -6.63 5.97
C SER A 42 1.09 -6.59 4.49
N ILE A 43 1.92 -6.00 3.62
CA ILE A 43 1.70 -6.00 2.17
C ILE A 43 1.81 -7.42 1.62
N ALA A 44 2.87 -8.17 1.96
CA ALA A 44 3.06 -9.54 1.51
C ALA A 44 1.88 -10.45 1.88
N THR A 45 1.35 -10.28 3.09
CA THR A 45 0.18 -11.02 3.57
C THR A 45 -1.08 -10.65 2.78
N ALA A 46 -1.29 -9.35 2.50
CA ALA A 46 -2.43 -8.87 1.72
C ALA A 46 -2.40 -9.35 0.26
N LEU A 47 -1.21 -9.39 -0.34
CA LEU A 47 -0.98 -9.94 -1.69
C LEU A 47 -1.15 -11.46 -1.75
N LYS A 48 -1.19 -12.14 -0.60
CA LYS A 48 -1.30 -13.60 -0.51
C LYS A 48 -0.26 -14.29 -1.40
N LEU A 49 1.02 -13.92 -1.27
CA LEU A 49 2.09 -14.41 -2.15
C LEU A 49 2.11 -15.94 -2.31
N HIS A 50 1.80 -16.68 -1.26
CA HIS A 50 1.73 -18.15 -1.28
C HIS A 50 0.57 -18.74 -2.12
N ASP A 51 -0.43 -17.94 -2.49
CA ASP A 51 -1.50 -18.31 -3.42
C ASP A 51 -1.08 -18.02 -4.88
N LEU A 52 -0.17 -17.07 -5.07
CA LEU A 52 0.29 -16.59 -6.38
C LEU A 52 1.57 -17.29 -6.86
N PHE A 53 2.46 -17.66 -5.94
CA PHE A 53 3.81 -18.18 -6.21
C PHE A 53 4.13 -19.39 -5.35
N GLU A 54 5.01 -20.27 -5.85
CA GLU A 54 5.59 -21.34 -5.04
C GLU A 54 6.62 -20.76 -4.05
N GLU A 55 6.85 -21.45 -2.92
CA GLU A 55 7.78 -20.97 -1.88
C GLU A 55 9.20 -20.73 -2.43
N GLU A 56 9.62 -21.50 -3.43
CA GLU A 56 10.92 -21.36 -4.08
C GLU A 56 11.05 -20.12 -4.98
N ASP A 57 9.93 -19.58 -5.46
CA ASP A 57 9.88 -18.37 -6.29
C ASP A 57 9.75 -17.09 -5.45
N ILE A 58 9.44 -17.20 -4.15
CA ILE A 58 9.36 -16.06 -3.24
C ILE A 58 10.77 -15.76 -2.70
N PRO A 59 11.36 -14.59 -3.04
CA PRO A 59 12.67 -14.23 -2.53
C PRO A 59 12.65 -14.11 -0.99
N ASN A 60 13.82 -14.34 -0.37
CA ASN A 60 13.95 -14.21 1.07
C ASN A 60 13.62 -12.79 1.52
N ALA A 61 12.79 -12.63 2.56
CA ALA A 61 12.34 -11.33 3.06
C ALA A 61 13.47 -10.37 3.49
N GLN A 62 14.65 -10.90 3.80
CA GLN A 62 15.85 -10.11 4.16
C GLN A 62 16.72 -9.74 2.95
N SER A 63 16.42 -10.29 1.77
CA SER A 63 17.15 -9.98 0.53
C SER A 63 16.70 -8.63 -0.04
N PRO A 64 17.63 -7.85 -0.64
CA PRO A 64 17.28 -6.59 -1.28
C PRO A 64 16.30 -6.76 -2.46
N GLU A 65 16.27 -7.96 -3.06
CA GLU A 65 15.37 -8.31 -4.16
C GLU A 65 13.90 -8.47 -3.71
N TYR A 66 13.65 -8.72 -2.42
CA TYR A 66 12.30 -8.93 -1.91
C TYR A 66 11.40 -7.71 -2.06
N ARG A 67 11.99 -6.52 -1.85
CA ARG A 67 11.24 -5.26 -1.97
C ARG A 67 10.82 -4.99 -3.41
N ASP A 68 11.69 -5.28 -4.37
CA ASP A 68 11.36 -5.10 -5.78
C ASP A 68 10.32 -6.13 -6.22
N PHE A 69 10.48 -7.40 -5.81
CA PHE A 69 9.51 -8.46 -6.05
C PHE A 69 8.10 -8.13 -5.49
N LEU A 70 8.03 -7.62 -4.26
CA LEU A 70 6.77 -7.18 -3.65
C LEU A 70 6.11 -6.06 -4.45
N TRP A 71 6.92 -5.09 -4.91
CA TRP A 71 6.39 -4.02 -5.73
C TRP A 71 5.89 -4.52 -7.08
N GLU A 72 6.64 -5.37 -7.77
CA GLU A 72 6.24 -5.92 -9.07
C GLU A 72 4.93 -6.69 -8.93
N THR A 73 4.81 -7.53 -7.91
CA THR A 73 3.58 -8.27 -7.59
C THR A 73 2.41 -7.32 -7.29
N LEU A 74 2.61 -6.34 -6.39
CA LEU A 74 1.60 -5.35 -6.07
C LEU A 74 1.15 -4.56 -7.30
N SER A 75 2.09 -4.20 -8.16
CA SER A 75 1.85 -3.44 -9.38
C SER A 75 1.11 -4.25 -10.44
N ASP A 76 1.31 -5.56 -10.48
CA ASP A 76 0.56 -6.45 -11.36
C ASP A 76 -0.87 -6.65 -10.85
N GLU A 77 -1.03 -6.94 -9.55
CA GLU A 77 -2.34 -7.10 -8.90
C GLU A 77 -3.18 -5.81 -8.91
N ALA A 78 -2.53 -4.64 -8.97
CA ALA A 78 -3.19 -3.34 -9.10
C ALA A 78 -3.92 -3.14 -10.44
N ARG A 79 -3.74 -4.04 -11.42
CA ARG A 79 -4.32 -3.91 -12.75
C ARG A 79 -5.82 -4.23 -12.76
N GLU A 80 -6.62 -3.18 -12.92
CA GLU A 80 -8.05 -3.23 -13.23
C GLU A 80 -8.29 -3.38 -14.75
N ASP A 81 -9.25 -4.22 -15.13
CA ASP A 81 -9.76 -4.39 -16.51
C ASP A 81 -8.66 -4.61 -17.58
N GLY A 82 -7.52 -5.19 -17.19
CA GLY A 82 -6.42 -5.57 -18.08
C GLY A 82 -5.54 -4.41 -18.60
N HIS A 83 -5.90 -3.15 -18.33
CA HIS A 83 -5.21 -2.00 -18.94
C HIS A 83 -4.88 -0.86 -17.97
N THR A 84 -5.61 -0.72 -16.86
CA THR A 84 -5.45 0.44 -15.97
C THR A 84 -5.03 -0.05 -14.59
N LYS A 85 -3.94 0.51 -14.05
CA LYS A 85 -3.55 0.21 -12.68
C LYS A 85 -4.17 1.21 -11.72
N SER A 86 -4.66 0.72 -10.59
CA SER A 86 -5.14 1.56 -9.52
C SER A 86 -4.54 1.11 -8.20
N PHE A 87 -4.17 2.08 -7.39
CA PHE A 87 -3.47 1.87 -6.12
C PHE A 87 -4.24 2.56 -5.03
N PHE A 88 -4.38 1.89 -3.89
CA PHE A 88 -4.96 2.45 -2.68
C PHE A 88 -3.82 2.78 -1.72
N ILE A 89 -3.59 4.08 -1.52
CA ILE A 89 -2.50 4.60 -0.68
C ILE A 89 -3.12 5.06 0.64
N VAL A 90 -2.64 4.50 1.75
CA VAL A 90 -2.99 4.98 3.09
C VAL A 90 -1.98 6.04 3.49
N VAL A 91 -2.46 7.25 3.73
CA VAL A 91 -1.62 8.37 4.20
C VAL A 91 -2.09 8.82 5.58
N LYS A 92 -1.14 9.21 6.41
CA LYS A 92 -1.42 9.83 7.71
C LYS A 92 -1.08 11.31 7.64
N GLU A 93 -2.08 12.12 7.93
CA GLU A 93 -1.96 13.57 8.05
C GLU A 93 -2.00 13.94 9.53
N ILE A 94 -0.88 14.45 10.05
CA ILE A 94 -0.77 14.99 11.41
C ILE A 94 -0.60 16.50 11.32
N THR A 95 -1.28 17.22 12.20
CA THR A 95 -1.19 18.69 12.23
C THR A 95 0.26 19.14 12.48
N GLY A 96 0.83 19.91 11.54
CA GLY A 96 2.19 20.42 11.65
C GLY A 96 3.29 19.48 11.15
N GLN A 97 2.92 18.34 10.53
CA GLN A 97 3.85 17.43 9.87
C GLN A 97 3.48 17.29 8.38
N LEU A 98 4.46 16.89 7.56
CA LEU A 98 4.18 16.49 6.19
C LEU A 98 3.38 15.17 6.19
N PRO A 99 2.43 15.01 5.25
CA PRO A 99 1.72 13.74 5.09
C PRO A 99 2.72 12.61 4.83
N ALA A 100 2.53 11.49 5.52
CA ALA A 100 3.37 10.31 5.37
C ALA A 100 2.54 9.16 4.80
N ALA A 101 3.04 8.52 3.74
CA ALA A 101 2.49 7.27 3.27
C ALA A 101 2.81 6.17 4.30
N LEU A 102 1.78 5.45 4.72
CA LEU A 102 1.89 4.36 5.69
C LEU A 102 1.72 2.99 5.06
N TYR A 103 0.97 2.90 3.96
CA TYR A 103 0.64 1.64 3.30
C TYR A 103 0.23 1.88 1.86
N VAL A 104 0.40 0.87 1.02
CA VAL A 104 -0.11 0.84 -0.35
C VAL A 104 -0.64 -0.56 -0.64
N SER A 105 -1.73 -0.65 -1.38
CA SER A 105 -2.33 -1.92 -1.78
C SER A 105 -2.95 -1.83 -3.18
N PRO A 106 -3.06 -2.96 -3.90
CA PRO A 106 -3.78 -3.03 -5.16
C PRO A 106 -5.30 -2.97 -5.01
N ASP A 107 -5.83 -3.19 -3.80
CA ASP A 107 -7.25 -3.37 -3.53
C ASP A 107 -7.78 -2.50 -2.37
N TRP A 108 -9.04 -2.09 -2.48
CA TRP A 108 -9.69 -1.29 -1.46
C TRP A 108 -9.81 -2.00 -0.09
N PRO A 109 -10.28 -3.27 -0.02
CA PRO A 109 -10.44 -3.98 1.25
C PRO A 109 -9.18 -4.03 2.11
N SER A 110 -8.01 -4.32 1.53
CA SER A 110 -6.75 -4.40 2.27
C SER A 110 -6.33 -3.03 2.81
N ALA A 111 -6.46 -1.97 2.01
CA ALA A 111 -6.17 -0.61 2.46
C ALA A 111 -7.14 -0.14 3.56
N GLU A 112 -8.42 -0.52 3.46
CA GLU A 112 -9.42 -0.23 4.49
C GLU A 112 -9.10 -0.94 5.80
N LEU A 113 -8.77 -2.23 5.76
CA LEU A 113 -8.39 -3.02 6.94
C LEU A 113 -7.16 -2.43 7.64
N PHE A 114 -6.13 -2.05 6.87
CA PHE A 114 -4.95 -1.38 7.42
C PHE A 114 -5.32 -0.06 8.11
N ALA A 115 -6.10 0.79 7.43
CA ALA A 115 -6.52 2.08 7.98
C ALA A 115 -7.40 1.93 9.25
N GLN A 116 -8.19 0.86 9.35
CA GLN A 116 -8.97 0.56 10.56
C GLN A 116 -8.10 0.16 11.75
N GLY A 117 -6.98 -0.55 11.50
CA GLY A 117 -6.01 -0.92 12.53
C GLY A 117 -5.39 0.30 13.22
N LEU A 118 -5.12 1.38 12.46
CA LEU A 118 -4.51 2.62 12.97
C LEU A 118 -5.36 3.38 13.99
N SER A 119 -6.67 3.13 14.07
CA SER A 119 -7.57 3.79 15.02
C SER A 119 -7.58 3.12 16.40
N GLN A 120 -6.95 1.95 16.57
CA GLN A 120 -6.94 1.19 17.83
C GLN A 120 -5.67 1.44 18.69
N GLU A 121 -4.76 2.31 18.23
CA GLU A 121 -3.49 2.66 18.91
C GLU A 121 -3.48 4.07 19.52
#